data_AF-V9IE80-F1
#
_entry.id   AF-V9IE80-F1
#
_cell.length_a   1.000
_cell.length_b   1.000
_cell.length_c   1.000
_cell.angle_alpha   90.00
_cell.angle_beta   90.00
_cell.angle_gamma   90.00
#
_symmetry.space_group_name_H-M   'P 1'
#
loop_
_entity.id
_entity.type
_entity.pdbx_description
1 polymer ?
#
loop_
_entity_poly.entity_id
_entity_poly.type
_entity_poly.pdbx_seq_one_letter_code
_entity_poly.pdbx_strand_id
1 'polypeptide(L)'
;MNNVIKIILQNDITNTSIQILNDDCLIHIFLQLSIVDRIRIERVCKRWKALSLESWHSVKRLDLSYSMWGFLPALLKYREITTCTIRKVLLRCGLYLNEINLSNATVNVHHSTLHSTLTIVGKLCPNLQK
;
A
#
# COMPACT_ATOMS: atom_id res chain seq x y z
N MET A 1 -37.26 35.39 9.35
CA MET A 1 -35.85 35.22 9.73
C MET A 1 -35.38 33.76 9.86
N ASN A 2 -36.21 32.74 9.63
CA ASN A 2 -35.82 31.33 9.84
C ASN A 2 -35.34 30.56 8.60
N ASN A 3 -35.43 31.14 7.39
CA ASN A 3 -34.96 30.48 6.16
C ASN A 3 -33.49 30.77 5.82
N VAL A 4 -32.91 31.87 6.31
CA VAL A 4 -31.52 32.23 6.00
C VAL A 4 -30.53 31.37 6.82
N ILE A 5 -30.86 31.09 8.08
CA ILE A 5 -30.03 30.25 8.97
C ILE A 5 -30.01 28.78 8.49
N LYS A 6 -31.11 28.30 7.92
CA LYS A 6 -31.20 26.93 7.38
C LYS A 6 -30.39 26.75 6.09
N ILE A 7 -30.19 27.81 5.31
CA ILE A 7 -29.35 27.79 4.09
C ILE A 7 -27.85 27.81 4.44
N ILE A 8 -27.46 28.53 5.50
CA ILE A 8 -26.05 28.58 5.93
C ILE A 8 -25.61 27.21 6.49
N LEU A 9 -26.43 26.55 7.31
CA LEU A 9 -26.08 25.24 7.87
C LEU A 9 -26.14 24.08 6.86
N GLN A 10 -26.85 24.23 5.74
CA GLN A 10 -26.92 23.20 4.69
C GLN A 10 -25.75 23.29 3.69
N ASN A 11 -25.03 24.40 3.65
CA ASN A 11 -23.91 24.63 2.72
C ASN A 11 -22.52 24.28 3.29
N ASP A 12 -22.36 24.13 4.60
CA ASP A 12 -21.04 23.92 5.21
C ASP A 12 -20.64 22.43 5.38
N ILE A 13 -21.56 21.49 5.17
CA ILE A 13 -21.26 20.04 5.34
C ILE A 13 -20.75 19.40 4.03
N THR A 14 -20.80 20.10 2.89
CA THR A 14 -20.71 19.47 1.56
C THR A 14 -19.53 19.90 0.68
N ASN A 15 -18.42 20.43 1.23
CA ASN A 15 -17.29 20.77 0.35
C ASN A 15 -15.86 20.53 0.86
N THR A 16 -15.65 19.74 1.91
CA THR A 16 -14.30 19.23 2.22
C THR A 16 -14.01 17.96 1.40
N SER A 17 -13.69 18.17 0.13
CA SER A 17 -13.17 17.10 -0.74
C SER A 17 -11.75 16.74 -0.36
N ILE A 18 -11.43 15.44 -0.31
CA ILE A 18 -10.05 14.94 -0.13
C ILE A 18 -9.08 15.51 -1.18
N GLN A 19 -9.60 15.97 -2.32
CA GLN A 19 -8.80 16.58 -3.39
C GLN A 19 -8.22 17.96 -2.99
N ILE A 20 -8.73 18.59 -1.93
CA ILE A 20 -8.22 19.88 -1.41
C ILE A 20 -6.90 19.70 -0.66
N LEU A 21 -6.63 18.50 -0.12
CA LEU A 21 -5.36 18.22 0.54
C LEU A 21 -4.19 18.41 -0.43
N ASN A 22 -3.07 18.93 0.08
CA ASN A 22 -1.83 18.98 -0.70
C ASN A 22 -1.25 17.57 -0.91
N ASP A 23 -0.26 17.49 -1.79
CA ASP A 23 0.34 16.22 -2.21
C ASP A 23 1.04 15.49 -1.05
N ASP A 24 1.74 16.21 -0.17
CA ASP A 24 2.41 15.64 1.01
C ASP A 24 1.40 15.00 1.97
N CYS A 25 0.28 15.68 2.25
CA CYS A 25 -0.80 15.15 3.07
C CYS A 25 -1.40 13.87 2.47
N LEU A 26 -1.61 13.83 1.15
CA LEU A 26 -2.10 12.64 0.48
C LEU A 26 -1.09 11.49 0.53
N ILE A 27 0.19 11.77 0.32
CA ILE A 27 1.27 10.76 0.46
C ILE A 27 1.29 10.20 1.88
N HIS A 28 1.16 11.04 2.91
CA HIS A 28 1.08 10.60 4.30
C HIS A 28 -0.12 9.68 4.56
N ILE A 29 -1.29 9.98 3.98
CA ILE A 29 -2.48 9.12 4.05
C ILE A 29 -2.22 7.79 3.32
N PHE A 30 -1.67 7.83 2.10
CA PHE A 30 -1.35 6.63 1.33
C PHE A 30 -0.36 5.74 2.06
N LEU A 31 0.55 6.35 2.83
CA LEU A 31 1.51 5.64 3.67
C LEU A 31 0.85 4.77 4.75
N GLN A 32 -0.38 5.09 5.18
CA GLN A 32 -1.14 4.32 6.15
C GLN A 32 -1.94 3.16 5.54
N LEU A 33 -2.03 3.08 4.22
CA LEU A 33 -2.78 2.02 3.54
C LEU A 33 -2.01 0.71 3.52
N SER A 34 -2.75 -0.39 3.57
CA SER A 34 -2.22 -1.72 3.24
C SER A 34 -1.61 -1.75 1.84
N ILE A 35 -0.73 -2.70 1.57
CA ILE A 35 -0.07 -2.83 0.25
C ILE A 35 -1.12 -2.96 -0.87
N VAL A 36 -2.14 -3.78 -0.66
CA VAL A 36 -3.20 -3.99 -1.65
C VAL A 36 -4.00 -2.71 -1.88
N ASP A 37 -4.35 -1.99 -0.82
CA ASP A 37 -5.14 -0.77 -0.97
C ASP A 37 -4.31 0.36 -1.58
N ARG A 38 -3.01 0.44 -1.27
CA ARG A 38 -2.09 1.37 -1.93
C ARG A 38 -1.99 1.14 -3.44
N ILE A 39 -2.00 -0.11 -3.89
CA ILE A 39 -2.04 -0.43 -5.32
C ILE A 39 -3.40 -0.06 -5.92
N ARG A 40 -4.50 -0.27 -5.18
CA ARG A 40 -5.86 0.04 -5.66
C ARG A 40 -6.08 1.53 -5.85
N ILE A 41 -5.56 2.37 -4.95
CA ILE A 41 -5.73 3.84 -5.06
C ILE A 41 -5.07 4.42 -6.33
N GLU A 42 -4.10 3.73 -6.92
CA GLU A 42 -3.50 4.13 -8.21
C GLU A 42 -4.51 4.14 -9.37
N ARG A 43 -5.66 3.48 -9.20
CA ARG A 43 -6.72 3.41 -10.21
C ARG A 43 -7.78 4.50 -10.04
N VAL A 44 -7.72 5.30 -8.98
CA VAL A 44 -8.74 6.33 -8.67
C VAL A 44 -8.65 7.50 -9.64
N CYS A 45 -7.49 8.14 -9.73
CA CYS A 45 -7.24 9.21 -10.71
C CYS A 45 -5.74 9.36 -10.99
N LYS A 46 -5.38 10.17 -11.99
CA LYS A 46 -3.98 10.39 -12.39
C LYS A 46 -3.11 10.92 -11.25
N ARG A 47 -3.64 11.86 -10.45
CA ARG A 47 -2.94 12.44 -9.29
C ARG A 47 -2.65 11.38 -8.23
N TRP A 48 -3.66 10.57 -7.89
CA TRP A 48 -3.50 9.50 -6.90
C TRP A 48 -2.52 8.43 -7.35
N LYS A 49 -2.48 8.12 -8.65
CA LYS A 49 -1.45 7.24 -9.23
C LYS A 49 -0.04 7.80 -9.04
N ALA A 50 0.18 9.07 -9.40
CA ALA A 50 1.49 9.70 -9.29
C ALA A 50 1.98 9.72 -7.83
N LEU A 51 1.13 10.19 -6.92
CA LEU A 51 1.46 10.29 -5.49
C LEU A 51 1.60 8.93 -4.80
N SER A 52 0.79 7.94 -5.18
CA SER A 52 0.97 6.57 -4.68
C SER A 52 2.32 6.00 -5.15
N LEU A 53 2.68 6.20 -6.42
CA LEU A 53 3.99 5.79 -6.96
C LEU A 53 5.16 6.43 -6.19
N GLU A 54 5.08 7.73 -5.95
CA GLU A 54 6.07 8.48 -5.17
C GLU A 54 6.18 7.98 -3.72
N SER A 55 5.04 7.68 -3.08
CA SER A 55 5.01 7.22 -1.68
C SER A 55 5.77 5.91 -1.44
N TRP A 56 6.02 5.10 -2.48
CA TRP A 56 6.78 3.84 -2.33
C TRP A 56 8.27 4.08 -1.99
N HIS A 57 8.81 5.27 -2.27
CA HIS A 57 10.20 5.63 -1.96
C HIS A 57 10.46 5.70 -0.44
N SER A 58 9.41 5.99 0.32
CA SER A 58 9.42 6.07 1.78
C SER A 58 9.26 4.72 2.46
N VAL A 59 8.98 3.64 1.72
CA VAL A 59 8.83 2.30 2.29
C VAL A 59 10.22 1.71 2.55
N LYS A 60 10.58 1.57 3.84
CA LYS A 60 11.89 1.04 4.27
C LYS A 60 11.85 -0.40 4.76
N ARG A 61 10.67 -0.88 5.13
CA ARG A 61 10.45 -2.20 5.70
C ARG A 61 9.28 -2.86 4.98
N LEU A 62 9.40 -4.15 4.71
CA LEU A 62 8.37 -4.97 4.10
C LEU A 62 8.28 -6.31 4.83
N ASP A 63 7.07 -6.80 5.08
CA ASP A 63 6.87 -8.16 5.57
C ASP A 63 5.78 -8.89 4.77
N LEU A 64 5.71 -10.20 4.94
CA LEU A 64 4.73 -11.07 4.27
C LEU A 64 3.54 -11.43 5.17
N SER A 65 3.24 -10.62 6.19
CA SER A 65 2.06 -10.80 7.03
C SER A 65 0.78 -10.42 6.28
N TYR A 66 -0.31 -11.12 6.59
CA TYR A 66 -1.61 -10.82 6.00
C TYR A 66 -2.09 -9.39 6.33
N SER A 67 -1.79 -8.87 7.53
CA SER A 67 -2.19 -7.53 7.95
C SER A 67 -1.54 -6.44 7.11
N MET A 68 -0.22 -6.50 6.86
CA MET A 68 0.47 -5.51 6.03
C MET A 68 -0.08 -5.48 4.59
N TRP A 69 -0.48 -6.65 4.09
CA TRP A 69 -1.06 -6.81 2.76
C TRP A 69 -2.57 -6.53 2.71
N GLY A 70 -3.22 -6.24 3.83
CA GLY A 70 -4.65 -5.91 3.87
C GLY A 70 -5.57 -7.12 3.70
N PHE A 71 -5.10 -8.31 4.07
CA PHE A 71 -5.88 -9.54 4.07
C PHE A 71 -6.47 -9.79 5.46
N LEU A 72 -7.80 -9.84 5.53
CA LEU A 72 -8.53 -10.11 6.76
C LEU A 72 -8.52 -11.63 7.06
N PRO A 73 -8.26 -12.05 8.32
CA PRO A 73 -8.26 -13.44 8.76
C PRO A 73 -9.50 -14.25 8.32
N ALA A 74 -10.68 -13.62 8.39
CA ALA A 74 -11.95 -14.26 8.04
C ALA A 74 -12.11 -14.56 6.53
N LEU A 75 -11.29 -13.96 5.66
CA LEU A 75 -11.35 -14.11 4.19
C LEU A 75 -10.14 -14.88 3.64
N LEU A 76 -9.27 -15.44 4.50
CA LEU A 76 -7.99 -16.05 4.12
C LEU A 76 -8.10 -17.33 3.30
N LYS A 77 -9.28 -17.94 3.20
CA LYS A 77 -9.48 -19.20 2.47
C LYS A 77 -9.13 -19.10 0.97
N TYR A 78 -8.93 -17.89 0.44
CA TYR A 78 -8.75 -17.66 -1.01
C TYR A 78 -7.67 -16.63 -1.39
N ARG A 79 -6.85 -16.12 -0.45
CA ARG A 79 -5.88 -15.06 -0.76
C ARG A 79 -4.46 -15.41 -0.38
N GLU A 80 -3.73 -15.91 -1.36
CA GLU A 80 -2.30 -16.16 -1.26
C GLU A 80 -1.48 -14.97 -1.76
N ILE A 81 -0.36 -14.70 -1.08
CA ILE A 81 0.65 -13.76 -1.57
C ILE A 81 1.55 -14.53 -2.55
N THR A 82 1.29 -14.37 -3.84
CA THR A 82 2.09 -15.05 -4.87
C THR A 82 3.42 -14.32 -5.12
N THR A 83 4.44 -15.06 -5.53
CA THR A 83 5.75 -14.50 -5.94
C THR A 83 5.62 -13.43 -7.02
N CYS A 84 4.66 -13.56 -7.94
CA CYS A 84 4.39 -12.54 -8.95
C CYS A 84 3.93 -11.21 -8.31
N THR A 85 3.08 -11.29 -7.29
CA THR A 85 2.60 -10.11 -6.55
C THR A 85 3.74 -9.47 -5.75
N ILE A 86 4.55 -10.27 -5.07
CA ILE A 86 5.76 -9.81 -4.37
C ILE A 86 6.68 -9.08 -5.34
N ARG A 87 6.97 -9.68 -6.50
CA ARG A 87 7.80 -9.05 -7.54
C ARG A 87 7.28 -7.67 -7.94
N LYS A 88 5.97 -7.53 -8.18
CA LYS A 88 5.36 -6.25 -8.57
C LYS A 88 5.49 -5.18 -7.48
N VAL A 89 5.42 -5.57 -6.21
CA VAL A 89 5.63 -4.66 -5.07
C VAL A 89 7.11 -4.27 -4.97
N LEU A 90 8.01 -5.24 -5.06
CA LEU A 90 9.46 -5.00 -5.00
C LEU A 90 9.98 -4.15 -6.17
N LEU A 91 9.34 -4.19 -7.35
CA LEU A 91 9.66 -3.27 -8.44
C LEU A 91 9.32 -1.80 -8.13
N ARG A 92 8.50 -1.53 -7.10
CA ARG A 92 8.12 -0.18 -6.68
C ARG A 92 8.98 0.34 -5.54
N CYS A 93 9.24 -0.50 -4.54
CA CYS A 93 9.94 -0.09 -3.32
C CYS A 93 11.28 -0.80 -3.06
N GLY A 94 11.62 -1.87 -3.78
CA GLY A 94 12.75 -2.75 -3.46
C GLY A 94 14.09 -2.02 -3.34
N LEU A 95 14.34 -1.04 -4.21
CA LEU A 95 15.54 -0.19 -4.16
C LEU A 95 15.66 0.65 -2.88
N TYR A 96 14.55 0.88 -2.18
CA TYR A 96 14.49 1.72 -0.99
C TYR A 96 14.32 0.93 0.31
N LEU A 97 14.16 -0.40 0.21
CA LEU A 97 14.03 -1.29 1.35
C LEU A 97 15.38 -1.48 2.04
N ASN A 98 15.35 -1.35 3.37
CA ASN A 98 16.47 -1.69 4.25
C ASN A 98 16.24 -3.02 4.97
N GLU A 99 14.98 -3.44 5.11
CA GLU A 99 14.61 -4.66 5.81
C GLU A 99 13.45 -5.37 5.10
N ILE A 100 13.53 -6.70 5.05
CA ILE A 100 12.43 -7.55 4.62
C ILE A 100 12.27 -8.74 5.57
N ASN A 101 11.09 -8.88 6.16
CA ASN A 101 10.77 -10.02 7.02
C ASN A 101 10.05 -11.11 6.21
N LEU A 102 10.75 -12.23 6.05
CA LEU A 102 10.28 -13.40 5.32
C LEU A 102 9.86 -14.55 6.25
N SER A 103 9.78 -14.35 7.56
CA SER A 103 9.43 -15.41 8.52
C SER A 103 8.04 -16.00 8.24
N ASN A 104 7.12 -15.19 7.70
CA ASN A 104 5.78 -15.62 7.31
C ASN A 104 5.71 -16.25 5.92
N ALA A 105 6.82 -16.34 5.17
CA ALA A 105 6.84 -16.85 3.81
C ALA A 105 6.43 -18.33 3.74
N THR A 106 6.79 -19.14 4.75
CA THR A 106 6.47 -20.57 4.77
C THR A 106 4.98 -20.85 4.97
N VAL A 107 4.23 -19.89 5.52
CA VAL A 107 2.79 -20.00 5.78
C VAL A 107 1.96 -19.29 4.71
N ASN A 108 2.45 -18.15 4.23
CA ASN A 108 1.65 -17.23 3.40
C ASN A 108 2.06 -17.21 1.92
N VAL A 109 3.16 -17.89 1.58
CA VAL A 109 3.63 -18.09 0.20
C VAL A 109 3.64 -19.59 -0.07
N HIS A 110 3.20 -19.99 -1.27
CA HIS A 110 3.19 -21.40 -1.67
C HIS A 110 4.61 -21.99 -1.58
N HIS A 111 4.78 -23.10 -0.85
CA HIS A 111 6.09 -23.68 -0.50
C HIS A 111 7.00 -23.92 -1.72
N SER A 112 6.44 -24.32 -2.86
CA SER A 112 7.19 -24.51 -4.12
C SER A 112 7.76 -23.22 -4.73
N THR A 113 7.39 -22.04 -4.21
CA THR A 113 7.78 -20.73 -4.75
C THR A 113 8.67 -19.92 -3.80
N LEU A 114 9.06 -20.50 -2.66
CA LEU A 114 9.94 -19.82 -1.70
C LEU A 114 11.30 -19.48 -2.32
N HIS A 115 11.91 -20.42 -3.04
CA HIS A 115 13.21 -20.22 -3.69
C HIS A 115 13.18 -19.10 -4.74
N SER A 116 12.13 -19.05 -5.57
CA SER A 116 11.96 -17.99 -6.57
C SER A 116 11.69 -16.63 -5.90
N THR A 117 10.94 -16.62 -4.79
CA THR A 117 10.72 -15.42 -3.98
C THR A 117 12.02 -14.88 -3.41
N LEU A 118 12.85 -15.72 -2.79
CA LEU A 118 14.18 -15.34 -2.28
C LEU A 118 15.09 -14.80 -3.39
N THR A 119 15.08 -15.47 -4.55
CA THR A 119 15.86 -15.03 -5.71
C THR A 119 15.46 -13.63 -6.17
N ILE A 120 14.16 -13.33 -6.19
CA ILE A 120 13.65 -12.02 -6.60
C ILE A 120 13.97 -10.95 -5.54
N VAL A 121 13.84 -11.27 -4.25
CA VAL A 121 14.21 -10.38 -3.15
C VAL A 121 15.69 -9.97 -3.28
N GLY A 122 16.59 -10.94 -3.42
CA GLY A 122 18.02 -10.66 -3.57
C GLY A 122 18.37 -9.81 -4.80
N LYS A 123 17.59 -9.94 -5.89
CA LYS A 123 17.79 -9.14 -7.11
C LYS A 123 17.24 -7.72 -7.03
N LEU A 124 16.11 -7.53 -6.35
CA LEU A 124 15.37 -6.26 -6.36
C LEU A 124 15.62 -5.39 -5.12
N CYS A 125 16.27 -5.93 -4.08
CA CYS A 125 16.49 -5.26 -2.81
C CYS A 125 18.00 -5.17 -2.49
N PRO A 126 18.77 -4.33 -3.21
CA PRO A 126 20.23 -4.26 -3.06
C PRO A 126 20.68 -3.64 -1.73
N ASN A 127 19.80 -2.91 -1.04
CA ASN A 127 20.11 -2.13 0.15
C ASN A 127 19.69 -2.82 1.46
N LEU A 128 19.32 -4.11 1.41
CA LEU A 128 18.94 -4.87 2.60
C LEU A 128 20.12 -4.96 3.56
N GLN A 129 19.90 -4.51 4.78
CA GLN A 129 20.85 -4.63 5.88
C GLN A 129 20.78 -6.05 6.45
N LYS A 130 21.94 -6.60 6.83
CA LYS A 130 22.08 -7.93 7.41
C LYS A 130 21.52 -7.99 8.83
#